data_AF-A0A542KKX6-F1
#
_entry.id   AF-A0A542KKX6-F1
#
_cell.length_a   1.000
_cell.length_b   1.000
_cell.length_c   1.000
_cell.angle_alpha   90.00
_cell.angle_beta   90.00
_cell.angle_gamma   90.00
#
_symmetry.space_group_name_H-M   'P 1'
#
loop_
_entity.id
_entity.type
_entity.pdbx_description
1 polymer ?
#
loop_
_entity_poly.entity_id
_entity_poly.type
_entity_poly.pdbx_seq_one_letter_code
_entity_poly.pdbx_strand_id
1 'polypeptide(L)'
;MSQHRRRRPARNVKTGIVVGAAVAVTVGAGVSLGLWASGDDGGSAQERASSSSGTSEGTASAGRGAGPTPSPTRSYPLSQAPRTIPAVRSHTAAHGPGWRPARGERVVVADARLADEGRLIASELGLTYAGERKDVRAGDLRLAVNGGAGANPESYTMTVRGGTVSISGPTDAGVFYGTRTLKQEVHGGGTAPEGVVKDQPAKAVRGFMLDIARKNFTAKWIEDRVRELGDLKFNELGLHFSDDQGFRIESDTHPEIVSQQHLTKAEVKRIVALAQARHITVVPEIDSPGHLGAVIAAHPDLQLRNTSGVAARGAVDISKPAAAKIVDDLLNEYAGLFPGGQWNLGGDEYQALMVSNPQASYPQLAAAARRKYGSGGTVSDLTTGWLNDRAATVRAHGRTMRAWNDGFLAASSVQPAKDLRVGYWTGKEYGARQPVAYLAAGRKLVNYNDEFLYYVLGQPNNFVYPTGQRIYEQWTPRVVRGTVSVPARYDGQILGGTFAVWCDLSGSQTQAQVAAGIRMPLRATVQKLWDPGRPALSWAQFKALAGRLG
;
A
#
# COMPACT_ATOMS: atom_id res chain seq x y z
N MET A 1 -0.12 55.29 -40.21
CA MET A 1 0.26 54.53 -41.44
C MET A 1 1.52 53.74 -41.14
N SER A 2 1.66 52.50 -41.63
CA SER A 2 2.92 51.73 -41.88
C SER A 2 3.99 51.58 -40.75
N GLN A 3 4.75 50.48 -40.64
CA GLN A 3 4.81 49.24 -41.44
C GLN A 3 5.43 48.04 -40.67
N HIS A 4 5.19 46.83 -41.18
CA HIS A 4 6.00 45.60 -40.95
C HIS A 4 7.45 45.75 -41.49
N ARG A 5 8.49 44.94 -41.23
CA ARG A 5 8.73 43.52 -40.75
C ARG A 5 10.13 43.52 -40.03
N ARG A 6 10.94 42.48 -39.74
CA ARG A 6 11.03 41.01 -40.03
C ARG A 6 11.84 40.29 -38.90
N ARG A 7 12.21 39.01 -39.09
CA ARG A 7 13.31 38.26 -38.39
C ARG A 7 14.49 38.06 -39.40
N ARG A 8 15.73 37.61 -39.14
CA ARG A 8 16.49 36.82 -38.10
C ARG A 8 18.02 37.02 -38.45
N PRO A 9 19.07 36.29 -37.98
CA PRO A 9 19.34 35.50 -36.75
C PRO A 9 20.75 35.74 -36.10
N ALA A 10 21.07 34.93 -35.06
CA ALA A 10 22.39 34.33 -34.72
C ALA A 10 23.55 35.14 -34.08
N ARG A 11 23.94 34.71 -32.86
CA ARG A 11 25.18 33.93 -32.63
C ARG A 11 25.13 33.17 -31.29
N ASN A 12 25.47 31.89 -31.29
CA ASN A 12 25.73 31.13 -30.06
C ASN A 12 27.21 31.24 -29.69
N VAL A 13 27.52 31.51 -28.43
CA VAL A 13 28.87 31.35 -27.87
C VAL A 13 28.82 30.21 -26.85
N LYS A 14 29.55 29.13 -27.13
CA LYS A 14 29.85 28.09 -26.14
C LYS A 14 31.20 28.41 -25.50
N THR A 15 31.23 28.75 -24.23
CA THR A 15 32.46 28.75 -23.44
C THR A 15 32.65 27.36 -22.85
N GLY A 16 33.71 26.66 -23.25
CA GLY A 16 34.06 25.36 -22.68
C GLY A 16 34.92 25.51 -21.42
N ILE A 17 34.76 24.59 -20.47
CA ILE A 17 35.74 24.34 -19.41
C ILE A 17 36.20 22.89 -19.57
N VAL A 18 37.51 22.69 -19.62
CA VAL A 18 38.14 21.37 -19.74
C VAL A 18 38.52 20.89 -18.35
N VAL A 19 38.04 19.70 -17.96
CA VAL A 19 38.60 18.92 -16.86
C VAL A 19 38.90 17.53 -17.43
N GLY A 20 40.17 17.15 -17.43
CA GLY A 20 40.60 15.85 -17.95
C GLY A 20 40.34 14.73 -16.95
N ALA A 21 39.88 13.58 -17.45
CA ALA A 21 39.81 12.33 -16.70
C ALA A 21 40.40 11.22 -17.58
N ALA A 22 41.46 10.57 -17.10
CA ALA A 22 42.08 9.42 -17.76
C ALA A 22 41.85 8.16 -16.92
N VAL A 23 41.10 7.21 -17.47
CA VAL A 23 40.97 5.84 -16.96
C VAL A 23 41.02 4.92 -18.17
N ALA A 24 41.87 3.90 -18.13
CA ALA A 24 42.07 2.97 -19.23
C ALA A 24 40.90 1.98 -19.36
N VAL A 25 40.60 1.58 -20.59
CA VAL A 25 39.66 0.49 -20.91
C VAL A 25 40.45 -0.66 -21.52
N THR A 26 40.41 -1.82 -20.88
CA THR A 26 41.04 -3.04 -21.41
C THR A 26 39.95 -3.96 -21.95
N VAL A 27 39.89 -4.12 -23.27
CA VAL A 27 39.03 -5.11 -23.93
C VAL A 27 39.90 -6.29 -24.36
N GLY A 28 39.59 -7.49 -23.84
CA GLY A 28 40.20 -8.74 -24.27
C GLY A 28 39.12 -9.72 -24.71
N ALA A 29 38.96 -9.90 -26.02
CA ALA A 29 38.07 -10.89 -26.61
C ALA A 29 38.90 -11.85 -27.47
N GLY A 30 39.20 -13.04 -26.93
CA GLY A 30 39.89 -14.11 -27.65
C GLY A 30 38.88 -15.18 -28.10
N VAL A 31 38.79 -15.40 -29.41
CA VAL A 31 38.07 -16.53 -30.01
C VAL A 31 39.10 -17.44 -30.67
N SER A 32 38.99 -18.75 -30.44
CA SER A 32 39.83 -19.75 -31.11
C SER A 32 39.00 -21.02 -31.32
N LEU A 33 38.75 -21.34 -32.58
CA LEU A 33 38.08 -22.57 -33.00
C LEU A 33 39.11 -23.69 -33.17
N GLY A 34 38.78 -24.90 -32.72
CA GLY A 34 39.54 -26.11 -33.00
C GLY A 34 38.62 -27.16 -33.61
N LEU A 35 38.86 -27.54 -34.86
CA LEU A 35 38.17 -28.66 -35.50
C LEU A 35 38.88 -29.97 -35.14
N TRP A 36 38.10 -31.05 -34.98
CA TRP A 36 38.49 -32.42 -35.34
C TRP A 36 37.29 -33.08 -36.03
N ALA A 37 37.54 -34.09 -36.88
CA ALA A 37 36.64 -34.45 -37.97
C ALA A 37 36.24 -35.94 -38.01
N SER A 38 35.09 -36.20 -38.65
CA SER A 38 34.72 -37.36 -39.48
C SER A 38 35.08 -38.79 -39.03
N GLY A 39 34.04 -39.63 -38.91
CA GLY A 39 34.11 -41.09 -39.01
C GLY A 39 32.70 -41.62 -39.30
N ASP A 40 32.54 -42.43 -40.35
CA ASP A 40 31.25 -42.77 -40.97
C ASP A 40 30.83 -44.25 -40.84
N ASP A 41 29.55 -44.48 -41.17
CA ASP A 41 28.93 -45.70 -41.72
C ASP A 41 28.67 -46.98 -40.89
N GLY A 42 27.54 -47.62 -41.23
CA GLY A 42 27.17 -49.02 -40.92
C GLY A 42 26.44 -49.27 -39.59
N GLY A 43 25.45 -50.18 -39.50
CA GLY A 43 24.81 -51.01 -40.52
C GLY A 43 23.72 -51.94 -39.94
N SER A 44 22.66 -52.16 -40.71
CA SER A 44 21.45 -52.98 -40.49
C SER A 44 21.51 -54.31 -39.66
N ALA A 45 20.59 -54.42 -38.70
CA ALA A 45 19.53 -55.45 -38.53
C ALA A 45 19.81 -56.97 -38.38
N GLN A 46 18.76 -57.68 -37.90
CA GLN A 46 18.53 -59.15 -37.90
C GLN A 46 19.44 -60.03 -37.00
N GLU A 47 19.09 -61.28 -36.64
CA GLU A 47 17.80 -61.89 -36.21
C GLU A 47 18.10 -63.30 -35.63
N ARG A 48 17.30 -63.79 -34.66
CA ARG A 48 17.17 -65.24 -34.28
C ARG A 48 18.45 -65.94 -33.73
N ALA A 49 18.38 -67.17 -33.20
CA ALA A 49 17.40 -67.73 -32.25
C ALA A 49 17.96 -68.99 -31.55
N SER A 50 17.52 -69.19 -30.29
CA SER A 50 17.18 -70.48 -29.65
C SER A 50 18.17 -71.67 -29.51
N SER A 51 17.98 -72.37 -28.39
CA SER A 51 18.31 -73.79 -28.11
C SER A 51 19.75 -74.09 -27.61
N SER A 52 20.00 -75.11 -26.78
CA SER A 52 19.07 -76.17 -26.31
C SER A 52 19.41 -76.77 -24.92
N SER A 53 18.38 -77.37 -24.31
CA SER A 53 18.43 -78.52 -23.36
C SER A 53 18.91 -78.30 -21.91
N GLY A 54 18.36 -79.10 -20.98
CA GLY A 54 18.71 -79.06 -19.54
C GLY A 54 17.58 -79.45 -18.57
N THR A 55 16.75 -80.45 -18.87
CA THR A 55 15.68 -80.92 -17.96
C THR A 55 16.23 -81.71 -16.77
N SER A 56 15.80 -81.39 -15.55
CA SER A 56 15.76 -82.31 -14.42
C SER A 56 14.59 -81.97 -13.49
N GLU A 57 13.93 -82.99 -12.94
CA GLU A 57 12.76 -82.83 -12.08
C GLU A 57 13.19 -82.72 -10.60
N GLY A 58 12.48 -81.90 -9.81
CA GLY A 58 12.87 -81.59 -8.42
C GLY A 58 11.70 -81.13 -7.56
N THR A 59 10.97 -82.10 -7.01
CA THR A 59 10.16 -82.07 -5.76
C THR A 59 9.59 -80.72 -5.27
N ALA A 60 8.27 -80.64 -5.20
CA ALA A 60 7.56 -79.50 -4.62
C ALA A 60 7.92 -79.26 -3.13
N SER A 61 8.24 -78.00 -2.80
CA SER A 61 8.27 -77.48 -1.44
C SER A 61 7.35 -76.27 -1.37
N ALA A 62 6.43 -76.26 -0.41
CA ALA A 62 5.44 -75.19 -0.25
C ALA A 62 6.09 -73.94 0.35
N GLY A 63 6.69 -73.11 -0.51
CA GLY A 63 7.26 -71.82 -0.14
C GLY A 63 6.21 -70.95 0.54
N ARG A 64 6.50 -70.50 1.78
CA ARG A 64 5.68 -69.51 2.48
C ARG A 64 5.51 -68.30 1.57
N GLY A 65 4.27 -67.93 1.26
CA GLY A 65 3.98 -66.78 0.43
C GLY A 65 4.68 -65.53 0.98
N ALA A 66 5.51 -64.90 0.15
CA ALA A 66 6.14 -63.63 0.51
C ALA A 66 5.03 -62.62 0.81
N GLY A 67 5.04 -62.04 2.01
CA GLY A 67 4.18 -60.92 2.34
C GLY A 67 4.40 -59.78 1.32
N PRO A 68 3.35 -59.02 0.95
CA PRO A 68 3.45 -58.04 -0.12
C PRO A 68 4.59 -57.07 0.17
N THR A 69 5.59 -57.05 -0.71
CA THR A 69 6.75 -56.17 -0.60
C THR A 69 6.26 -54.74 -0.40
N PRO A 70 6.66 -54.03 0.68
CA PRO A 70 6.13 -52.71 0.95
C PRO A 70 6.48 -51.79 -0.22
N SER A 71 5.44 -51.34 -0.94
CA SER A 71 5.59 -50.40 -2.06
C SER A 71 6.41 -49.21 -1.58
N PRO A 72 7.46 -48.79 -2.30
CA PRO A 72 8.41 -47.80 -1.81
C PRO A 72 7.67 -46.51 -1.44
N THR A 73 7.69 -46.19 -0.15
CA THR A 73 7.06 -44.99 0.41
C THR A 73 7.58 -43.80 -0.37
N ARG A 74 6.68 -43.06 -1.04
CA ARG A 74 7.08 -41.92 -1.89
C ARG A 74 7.92 -40.94 -1.06
N SER A 75 9.21 -40.90 -1.35
CA SER A 75 10.12 -39.93 -0.76
C SER A 75 9.87 -38.58 -1.40
N TYR A 76 9.45 -37.62 -0.59
CA TYR A 76 9.27 -36.23 -1.00
C TYR A 76 10.50 -35.42 -0.58
N PRO A 77 10.99 -34.48 -1.41
CA PRO A 77 12.06 -33.58 -0.99
C PRO A 77 11.61 -32.71 0.19
N LEU A 78 12.56 -32.16 0.95
CA LEU A 78 12.25 -31.15 1.95
C LEU A 78 11.70 -29.90 1.25
N SER A 79 10.55 -29.41 1.73
CA SER A 79 9.83 -28.32 1.08
C SER A 79 10.55 -26.95 1.14
N GLN A 80 10.17 -26.04 0.24
CA GLN A 80 10.62 -24.65 0.25
C GLN A 80 9.50 -23.72 0.77
N ALA A 81 9.87 -22.51 1.19
CA ALA A 81 8.90 -21.51 1.66
C ALA A 81 8.01 -20.97 0.51
N PRO A 82 6.71 -20.75 0.74
CA PRO A 82 5.78 -20.19 -0.25
C PRO A 82 6.28 -18.93 -0.96
N ARG A 83 6.15 -18.92 -2.29
CA ARG A 83 6.56 -17.85 -3.20
C ARG A 83 5.44 -16.82 -3.34
N THR A 84 5.36 -15.92 -2.36
CA THR A 84 4.29 -14.92 -2.20
C THR A 84 4.82 -13.49 -2.15
N ILE A 85 3.93 -12.51 -2.30
CA ILE A 85 4.17 -11.07 -2.14
C ILE A 85 3.06 -10.48 -1.24
N PRO A 86 3.39 -9.95 -0.03
CA PRO A 86 4.70 -10.02 0.62
C PRO A 86 5.11 -11.47 0.92
N ALA A 87 6.41 -11.73 0.84
CA ALA A 87 6.99 -13.03 1.16
C ALA A 87 6.83 -13.37 2.66
N VAL A 88 6.52 -14.64 2.95
CA VAL A 88 6.35 -15.15 4.30
C VAL A 88 7.65 -15.07 5.11
N ARG A 89 7.55 -14.68 6.38
CA ARG A 89 8.72 -14.38 7.23
C ARG A 89 9.31 -15.59 7.96
N SER A 90 8.54 -16.66 8.16
CA SER A 90 9.04 -17.93 8.68
C SER A 90 8.31 -19.11 8.04
N HIS A 91 9.08 -20.15 7.70
CA HIS A 91 8.59 -21.42 7.21
C HIS A 91 9.40 -22.58 7.80
N THR A 92 8.74 -23.44 8.58
CA THR A 92 9.28 -24.73 9.01
C THR A 92 8.93 -25.77 7.95
N ALA A 93 9.91 -26.13 7.14
CA ALA A 93 9.76 -27.10 6.06
C ALA A 93 9.47 -28.53 6.57
N ALA A 94 8.79 -29.31 5.74
CA ALA A 94 8.53 -30.73 5.98
C ALA A 94 8.64 -31.54 4.67
N HIS A 95 8.58 -32.86 4.78
CA HIS A 95 8.50 -33.78 3.64
C HIS A 95 7.05 -34.19 3.42
N GLY A 96 6.51 -33.99 2.23
CA GLY A 96 5.17 -34.46 1.86
C GLY A 96 4.73 -33.99 0.47
N PRO A 97 3.54 -34.43 0.02
CA PRO A 97 2.97 -34.02 -1.26
C PRO A 97 2.52 -32.56 -1.29
N GLY A 98 2.35 -31.92 -0.12
CA GLY A 98 1.69 -30.62 -0.01
C GLY A 98 0.18 -30.72 -0.26
N TRP A 99 -0.43 -29.59 -0.62
CA TRP A 99 -1.86 -29.50 -0.95
C TRP A 99 -2.11 -28.60 -2.16
N ARG A 100 -3.14 -28.92 -2.95
CA ARG A 100 -3.62 -28.11 -4.08
C ARG A 100 -5.15 -28.19 -4.10
N PRO A 101 -5.87 -27.12 -4.46
CA PRO A 101 -7.33 -27.15 -4.52
C PRO A 101 -7.82 -28.09 -5.64
N ALA A 102 -8.82 -28.91 -5.33
CA ALA A 102 -9.49 -29.78 -6.29
C ALA A 102 -11.02 -29.72 -6.18
N ARG A 103 -11.72 -29.97 -7.31
CA ARG A 103 -13.19 -29.94 -7.35
C ARG A 103 -13.79 -31.04 -6.47
N GLY A 104 -14.62 -30.66 -5.51
CA GLY A 104 -15.25 -31.56 -4.52
C GLY A 104 -14.58 -31.53 -3.14
N GLU A 105 -13.40 -30.90 -3.03
CA GLU A 105 -12.85 -30.46 -1.75
C GLU A 105 -13.64 -29.26 -1.20
N ARG A 106 -13.48 -28.99 0.10
CA ARG A 106 -14.30 -28.02 0.84
C ARG A 106 -13.47 -27.07 1.70
N VAL A 107 -14.03 -25.89 1.94
CA VAL A 107 -13.60 -24.98 2.99
C VAL A 107 -14.51 -25.18 4.20
N VAL A 108 -13.92 -25.44 5.36
CA VAL A 108 -14.62 -25.55 6.65
C VAL A 108 -14.12 -24.48 7.62
N VAL A 109 -15.01 -23.96 8.46
CA VAL A 109 -14.66 -23.02 9.53
C VAL A 109 -14.80 -23.67 10.90
N ALA A 110 -14.03 -23.19 11.87
CA ALA A 110 -14.10 -23.62 13.27
C ALA A 110 -14.98 -22.72 14.16
N ASP A 111 -15.39 -21.56 13.64
CA ASP A 111 -16.28 -20.58 14.26
C ASP A 111 -17.07 -19.92 13.12
N ALA A 112 -18.39 -19.83 13.26
CA ALA A 112 -19.29 -19.21 12.29
C ALA A 112 -18.95 -17.76 11.91
N ARG A 113 -18.14 -17.02 12.69
CA ARG A 113 -17.68 -15.67 12.32
C ARG A 113 -16.88 -15.64 11.02
N LEU A 114 -16.09 -16.68 10.75
CA LEU A 114 -15.21 -16.77 9.57
C LEU A 114 -15.97 -17.14 8.28
N ALA A 115 -17.29 -16.96 8.26
CA ALA A 115 -18.14 -17.43 7.19
C ALA A 115 -17.93 -16.65 5.88
N ASP A 116 -17.52 -15.39 5.93
CA ASP A 116 -17.18 -14.59 4.75
C ASP A 116 -15.74 -14.84 4.26
N GLU A 117 -14.72 -15.00 5.12
CA GLU A 117 -13.42 -15.54 4.66
C GLU A 117 -13.61 -16.92 4.01
N GLY A 118 -14.39 -17.79 4.65
CA GLY A 118 -14.66 -19.15 4.20
C GLY A 118 -15.35 -19.19 2.83
N ARG A 119 -16.35 -18.34 2.62
CA ARG A 119 -17.02 -18.18 1.32
C ARG A 119 -16.10 -17.54 0.27
N LEU A 120 -15.32 -16.54 0.65
CA LEU A 120 -14.39 -15.83 -0.23
C LEU A 120 -13.33 -16.79 -0.77
N ILE A 121 -12.58 -17.46 0.10
CA ILE A 121 -11.50 -18.37 -0.36
C ILE A 121 -12.06 -19.62 -1.05
N ALA A 122 -13.27 -20.08 -0.70
CA ALA A 122 -13.94 -21.14 -1.44
C ALA A 122 -14.22 -20.73 -2.89
N SER A 123 -14.81 -19.55 -3.09
CA SER A 123 -15.10 -18.98 -4.41
C SER A 123 -13.83 -18.72 -5.23
N GLU A 124 -12.76 -18.24 -4.59
CA GLU A 124 -11.48 -17.94 -5.26
C GLU A 124 -10.68 -19.18 -5.66
N LEU A 125 -10.88 -20.32 -4.99
CA LEU A 125 -10.17 -21.58 -5.25
C LEU A 125 -11.02 -22.67 -5.93
N GLY A 126 -12.31 -22.40 -6.21
CA GLY A 126 -13.23 -23.37 -6.82
C GLY A 126 -13.66 -24.50 -5.87
N LEU A 127 -13.60 -24.27 -4.56
CA LEU A 127 -13.94 -25.22 -3.49
C LEU A 127 -15.39 -25.02 -3.03
N THR A 128 -15.96 -26.01 -2.35
CA THR A 128 -17.28 -25.88 -1.72
C THR A 128 -17.16 -25.28 -0.30
N TYR A 129 -17.80 -24.14 -0.02
CA TYR A 129 -17.95 -23.69 1.37
C TYR A 129 -18.94 -24.59 2.11
N ALA A 130 -18.47 -25.34 3.12
CA ALA A 130 -19.29 -26.32 3.84
C ALA A 130 -19.90 -25.78 5.15
N GLY A 131 -19.48 -24.60 5.61
CA GLY A 131 -19.89 -24.05 6.90
C GLY A 131 -19.00 -24.51 8.06
N GLU A 132 -19.51 -24.34 9.29
CA GLU A 132 -18.80 -24.76 10.50
C GLU A 132 -18.76 -26.29 10.59
N ARG A 133 -17.58 -26.88 10.86
CA ARG A 133 -17.40 -28.33 11.03
C ARG A 133 -16.37 -28.65 12.09
N LYS A 134 -16.60 -29.78 12.79
CA LYS A 134 -15.66 -30.36 13.76
C LYS A 134 -14.76 -31.42 13.11
N ASP A 135 -15.26 -32.07 12.07
CA ASP A 135 -14.54 -33.00 11.21
C ASP A 135 -13.64 -32.27 10.19
N VAL A 136 -12.45 -32.82 9.97
CA VAL A 136 -11.53 -32.45 8.89
C VAL A 136 -11.11 -33.72 8.18
N ARG A 137 -11.16 -33.72 6.84
CA ARG A 137 -10.76 -34.85 5.98
C ARG A 137 -9.68 -34.40 4.98
N ALA A 138 -9.03 -35.37 4.34
CA ALA A 138 -8.11 -35.09 3.24
C ALA A 138 -8.76 -34.21 2.16
N GLY A 139 -7.99 -33.24 1.65
CA GLY A 139 -8.44 -32.21 0.71
C GLY A 139 -9.02 -30.95 1.38
N ASP A 140 -9.42 -30.98 2.65
CA ASP A 140 -10.03 -29.82 3.29
C ASP A 140 -9.07 -28.64 3.50
N LEU A 141 -9.59 -27.43 3.29
CA LEU A 141 -9.06 -26.19 3.87
C LEU A 141 -9.87 -25.84 5.13
N ARG A 142 -9.21 -25.81 6.30
CA ARG A 142 -9.81 -25.36 7.56
C ARG A 142 -9.36 -23.94 7.93
N LEU A 143 -10.30 -23.08 8.27
CA LEU A 143 -10.08 -21.77 8.86
C LEU A 143 -10.46 -21.78 10.35
N ALA A 144 -9.67 -21.16 11.22
CA ALA A 144 -9.98 -21.06 12.65
C ALA A 144 -9.39 -19.81 13.30
N VAL A 145 -10.08 -19.18 14.24
CA VAL A 145 -9.47 -18.19 15.14
C VAL A 145 -8.77 -18.91 16.28
N ASN A 146 -7.51 -18.55 16.55
CA ASN A 146 -6.77 -18.95 17.74
C ASN A 146 -5.70 -17.93 18.12
N GLY A 147 -5.56 -17.65 19.42
CA GLY A 147 -4.60 -16.66 19.89
C GLY A 147 -4.55 -16.56 21.42
N GLY A 148 -3.36 -16.25 21.94
CA GLY A 148 -3.21 -15.76 23.31
C GLY A 148 -3.35 -14.24 23.35
N ALA A 149 -3.62 -13.69 24.54
CA ALA A 149 -3.63 -12.25 24.76
C ALA A 149 -2.27 -11.63 24.36
N GLY A 150 -2.31 -10.48 23.67
CA GLY A 150 -1.11 -9.78 23.21
C GLY A 150 -0.51 -10.26 21.88
N ALA A 151 -1.09 -11.25 21.21
CA ALA A 151 -0.72 -11.61 19.84
C ALA A 151 -1.05 -10.48 18.85
N ASN A 152 -0.25 -10.33 17.78
CA ASN A 152 -0.51 -9.38 16.70
C ASN A 152 -1.80 -9.80 15.95
N PRO A 153 -2.84 -8.96 15.86
CA PRO A 153 -4.12 -9.33 15.21
C PRO A 153 -3.95 -9.80 13.76
N GLU A 154 -2.96 -9.26 13.05
CA GLU A 154 -2.70 -9.54 11.63
C GLU A 154 -1.74 -10.73 11.41
N SER A 155 -1.33 -11.42 12.48
CA SER A 155 -0.48 -12.60 12.41
C SER A 155 -1.27 -13.86 12.05
N TYR A 156 -0.61 -14.84 11.44
CA TYR A 156 -1.22 -16.13 11.16
C TYR A 156 -0.21 -17.28 11.16
N THR A 157 -0.75 -18.49 11.34
CA THR A 157 -0.10 -19.76 11.07
C THR A 157 -0.85 -20.45 9.93
N MET A 158 -0.13 -20.93 8.92
CA MET A 158 -0.67 -21.81 7.89
C MET A 158 0.11 -23.13 7.94
N THR A 159 -0.57 -24.21 8.32
CA THR A 159 -0.02 -25.56 8.35
C THR A 159 -0.56 -26.34 7.16
N VAL A 160 0.34 -26.84 6.31
CA VAL A 160 0.01 -27.81 5.27
C VAL A 160 0.51 -29.17 5.76
N ARG A 161 -0.39 -30.14 5.94
CA ARG A 161 -0.02 -31.47 6.41
C ARG A 161 -0.96 -32.57 5.91
N GLY A 162 -0.40 -33.67 5.42
CA GLY A 162 -1.13 -34.90 5.12
C GLY A 162 -2.24 -34.71 4.08
N GLY A 163 -2.04 -33.80 3.11
CA GLY A 163 -3.06 -33.44 2.14
C GLY A 163 -4.20 -32.57 2.70
N THR A 164 -3.96 -31.80 3.76
CA THR A 164 -4.90 -30.79 4.28
C THR A 164 -4.19 -29.47 4.53
N VAL A 165 -4.94 -28.37 4.61
CA VAL A 165 -4.43 -27.06 5.05
C VAL A 165 -5.26 -26.55 6.22
N SER A 166 -4.62 -26.12 7.30
CA SER A 166 -5.26 -25.34 8.35
C SER A 166 -4.62 -23.96 8.45
N ILE A 167 -5.43 -22.92 8.31
CA ILE A 167 -5.06 -21.52 8.49
C ILE A 167 -5.69 -21.03 9.80
N SER A 168 -4.89 -20.36 10.63
CA SER A 168 -5.41 -19.78 11.87
C SER A 168 -4.64 -18.55 12.35
N GLY A 169 -5.35 -17.61 12.99
CA GLY A 169 -4.77 -16.40 13.58
C GLY A 169 -5.64 -15.84 14.71
N PRO A 170 -5.16 -14.84 15.46
CA PRO A 170 -5.84 -14.34 16.66
C PRO A 170 -7.06 -13.46 16.35
N THR A 171 -7.20 -12.97 15.12
CA THR A 171 -8.42 -12.35 14.60
C THR A 171 -8.67 -12.77 13.15
N ASP A 172 -9.87 -12.47 12.67
CA ASP A 172 -10.35 -12.77 11.32
C ASP A 172 -9.42 -12.16 10.24
N ALA A 173 -8.82 -10.98 10.52
CA ALA A 173 -7.81 -10.34 9.65
C ALA A 173 -6.55 -11.20 9.45
N GLY A 174 -6.05 -11.85 10.52
CA GLY A 174 -4.95 -12.80 10.43
C GLY A 174 -5.32 -14.01 9.59
N VAL A 175 -6.51 -14.59 9.82
CA VAL A 175 -7.03 -15.72 9.02
C VAL A 175 -7.14 -15.33 7.54
N PHE A 176 -7.72 -14.17 7.23
CA PHE A 176 -7.80 -13.61 5.89
C PHE A 176 -6.42 -13.48 5.23
N TYR A 177 -5.42 -12.91 5.90
CA TYR A 177 -4.06 -12.81 5.36
C TYR A 177 -3.38 -14.16 5.15
N GLY A 178 -3.69 -15.17 5.97
CA GLY A 178 -3.33 -16.56 5.68
C GLY A 178 -3.96 -17.07 4.38
N THR A 179 -5.24 -16.80 4.14
CA THR A 179 -5.90 -17.19 2.87
C THR A 179 -5.27 -16.51 1.66
N ARG A 180 -4.77 -15.26 1.79
CA ARG A 180 -4.06 -14.56 0.71
C ARG A 180 -2.75 -15.27 0.34
N THR A 181 -2.00 -15.73 1.34
CA THR A 181 -0.77 -16.51 1.15
C THR A 181 -1.07 -17.85 0.45
N LEU A 182 -2.12 -18.56 0.86
CA LEU A 182 -2.53 -19.80 0.19
C LEU A 182 -2.94 -19.55 -1.27
N LYS A 183 -3.80 -18.56 -1.52
CA LYS A 183 -4.29 -18.16 -2.85
C LYS A 183 -3.17 -17.84 -3.82
N GLN A 184 -2.15 -17.10 -3.36
CA GLN A 184 -0.97 -16.78 -4.17
C GLN A 184 -0.10 -18.02 -4.44
N GLU A 185 0.08 -18.92 -3.47
CA GLU A 185 0.94 -20.08 -3.65
C GLU A 185 0.36 -21.10 -4.66
N VAL A 186 -0.94 -21.38 -4.56
CA VAL A 186 -1.63 -22.30 -5.49
C VAL A 186 -2.03 -21.66 -6.83
N HIS A 187 -1.69 -20.38 -7.04
CA HIS A 187 -1.98 -19.66 -8.29
C HIS A 187 -1.39 -20.39 -9.51
N GLY A 188 -2.18 -20.51 -10.58
CA GLY A 188 -1.78 -21.20 -11.81
C GLY A 188 -1.70 -22.72 -11.70
N GLY A 189 -2.33 -23.33 -10.69
CA GLY A 189 -2.23 -24.77 -10.42
C GLY A 189 -1.02 -25.16 -9.55
N GLY A 190 -0.45 -24.19 -8.82
CA GLY A 190 0.60 -24.44 -7.84
C GLY A 190 0.16 -25.35 -6.69
N THR A 191 1.13 -25.89 -5.96
CA THR A 191 0.90 -26.76 -4.79
C THR A 191 1.49 -26.09 -3.56
N ALA A 192 0.68 -25.87 -2.53
CA ALA A 192 1.13 -25.35 -1.24
C ALA A 192 2.09 -26.37 -0.59
N PRO A 193 3.31 -25.97 -0.21
CA PRO A 193 4.35 -26.88 0.31
C PRO A 193 3.97 -27.45 1.68
N GLU A 194 4.25 -28.74 1.91
CA GLU A 194 4.12 -29.40 3.22
C GLU A 194 4.99 -28.68 4.26
N GLY A 195 4.42 -28.25 5.39
CA GLY A 195 5.16 -27.47 6.39
C GLY A 195 4.29 -26.56 7.24
N VAL A 196 4.92 -25.61 7.93
CA VAL A 196 4.27 -24.61 8.77
C VAL A 196 4.82 -23.23 8.46
N VAL A 197 4.01 -22.35 7.87
CA VAL A 197 4.27 -20.92 7.82
C VAL A 197 3.83 -20.29 9.14
N LYS A 198 4.66 -19.40 9.69
CA LYS A 198 4.29 -18.45 10.75
C LYS A 198 4.68 -17.05 10.30
N ASP A 199 3.73 -16.13 10.25
CA ASP A 199 3.93 -14.88 9.53
C ASP A 199 3.14 -13.72 10.14
N GLN A 200 3.70 -12.51 10.06
CA GLN A 200 3.09 -11.29 10.61
C GLN A 200 3.76 -10.03 10.02
N PRO A 201 3.01 -8.93 9.81
CA PRO A 201 3.59 -7.69 9.34
C PRO A 201 4.54 -7.08 10.37
N ALA A 202 5.65 -6.51 9.92
CA ALA A 202 6.54 -5.71 10.75
C ALA A 202 5.98 -4.30 11.07
N LYS A 203 5.04 -3.80 10.24
CA LYS A 203 4.41 -2.49 10.40
C LYS A 203 2.88 -2.59 10.36
N ALA A 204 2.25 -1.89 11.31
CA ALA A 204 0.81 -1.89 11.55
C ALA A 204 0.01 -1.02 10.56
N VAL A 205 0.66 -0.11 9.83
CA VAL A 205 0.02 0.67 8.75
C VAL A 205 0.64 0.30 7.41
N ARG A 206 -0.18 -0.22 6.50
CA ARG A 206 0.17 -0.62 5.14
C ARG A 206 -0.83 0.01 4.20
N GLY A 207 -0.56 1.27 3.84
CA GLY A 207 -1.52 2.13 3.17
C GLY A 207 -1.32 2.29 1.67
N PHE A 208 -2.42 2.51 0.98
CA PHE A 208 -2.47 3.17 -0.32
C PHE A 208 -3.32 4.43 -0.17
N MET A 209 -2.98 5.51 -0.86
CA MET A 209 -3.73 6.77 -0.84
C MET A 209 -4.00 7.22 -2.28
N LEU A 210 -5.20 7.73 -2.51
CA LEU A 210 -5.69 8.14 -3.83
C LEU A 210 -6.31 9.54 -3.75
N ASP A 211 -5.68 10.48 -4.45
CA ASP A 211 -6.29 11.74 -4.87
C ASP A 211 -7.40 11.44 -5.88
N ILE A 212 -8.64 11.43 -5.41
CA ILE A 212 -9.83 11.46 -6.26
C ILE A 212 -10.34 12.89 -6.49
N ALA A 213 -9.98 13.84 -5.59
CA ALA A 213 -10.34 15.25 -5.64
C ALA A 213 -10.04 15.90 -7.00
N ARG A 214 -8.79 15.78 -7.46
CA ARG A 214 -8.29 16.39 -8.71
C ARG A 214 -8.53 15.53 -9.94
N LYS A 215 -8.85 14.24 -9.75
CA LYS A 215 -9.16 13.28 -10.82
C LYS A 215 -10.28 12.34 -10.44
N ASN A 216 -11.41 12.44 -11.13
CA ASN A 216 -12.49 11.47 -10.99
C ASN A 216 -12.03 10.04 -11.33
N PHE A 217 -12.11 9.13 -10.36
CA PHE A 217 -11.94 7.68 -10.51
C PHE A 217 -13.29 6.99 -10.38
N THR A 218 -13.58 6.01 -11.25
CA THR A 218 -14.86 5.29 -11.16
C THR A 218 -14.91 4.42 -9.90
N ALA A 219 -16.09 4.25 -9.31
CA ALA A 219 -16.27 3.38 -8.15
C ALA A 219 -15.72 1.97 -8.40
N LYS A 220 -15.98 1.39 -9.58
CA LYS A 220 -15.42 0.10 -10.00
C LYS A 220 -13.88 0.09 -9.97
N TRP A 221 -13.20 1.14 -10.45
CA TRP A 221 -11.74 1.18 -10.43
C TRP A 221 -11.20 1.16 -9.00
N ILE A 222 -11.83 1.91 -8.09
CA ILE A 222 -11.47 1.94 -6.67
C ILE A 222 -11.73 0.57 -6.02
N GLU A 223 -12.88 -0.05 -6.28
CA GLU A 223 -13.17 -1.42 -5.84
C GLU A 223 -12.14 -2.44 -6.38
N ASP A 224 -11.70 -2.30 -7.64
CA ASP A 224 -10.66 -3.15 -8.23
C ASP A 224 -9.28 -2.90 -7.61
N ARG A 225 -9.00 -1.69 -7.07
CA ARG A 225 -7.82 -1.46 -6.22
C ARG A 225 -7.98 -2.13 -4.86
N VAL A 226 -9.14 -2.01 -4.22
CA VAL A 226 -9.43 -2.67 -2.92
C VAL A 226 -9.21 -4.19 -3.00
N ARG A 227 -9.61 -4.83 -4.10
CA ARG A 227 -9.37 -6.26 -4.37
C ARG A 227 -7.86 -6.58 -4.42
N GLU A 228 -7.08 -5.82 -5.19
CA GLU A 228 -5.61 -5.99 -5.30
C GLU A 228 -4.89 -5.69 -3.97
N LEU A 229 -5.26 -4.61 -3.29
CA LEU A 229 -4.69 -4.22 -1.99
C LEU A 229 -4.92 -5.31 -0.92
N GLY A 230 -6.10 -5.93 -0.92
CA GLY A 230 -6.42 -7.04 -0.02
C GLY A 230 -5.57 -8.28 -0.29
N ASP A 231 -5.43 -8.66 -1.56
CA ASP A 231 -4.55 -9.78 -1.96
C ASP A 231 -3.06 -9.53 -1.65
N LEU A 232 -2.63 -8.26 -1.69
CA LEU A 232 -1.30 -7.81 -1.32
C LEU A 232 -1.10 -7.57 0.19
N LYS A 233 -2.13 -7.78 1.02
CA LYS A 233 -2.12 -7.56 2.48
C LYS A 233 -1.90 -6.10 2.94
N PHE A 234 -2.30 -5.11 2.14
CA PHE A 234 -2.51 -3.74 2.64
C PHE A 234 -3.68 -3.72 3.64
N ASN A 235 -3.74 -2.70 4.50
CA ASN A 235 -4.80 -2.53 5.51
C ASN A 235 -5.37 -1.11 5.60
N GLU A 236 -4.92 -0.17 4.77
CA GLU A 236 -5.43 1.20 4.75
C GLU A 236 -5.62 1.74 3.33
N LEU A 237 -6.75 2.42 3.08
CA LEU A 237 -7.07 3.14 1.84
C LEU A 237 -7.40 4.61 2.15
N GLY A 238 -6.47 5.52 1.87
CA GLY A 238 -6.66 6.96 1.96
C GLY A 238 -7.52 7.52 0.81
N LEU A 239 -8.69 8.04 1.18
CA LEU A 239 -9.66 8.87 0.44
C LEU A 239 -9.34 10.37 0.43
N HIS A 240 -8.51 10.92 -0.46
CA HIS A 240 -8.39 12.39 -0.59
C HIS A 240 -9.40 12.89 -1.65
N PHE A 241 -10.51 13.46 -1.18
CA PHE A 241 -11.69 13.76 -1.99
C PHE A 241 -12.13 15.23 -1.97
N SER A 242 -11.40 16.10 -1.26
CA SER A 242 -11.61 17.54 -1.17
C SER A 242 -10.30 18.24 -1.52
N ASP A 243 -10.26 18.95 -2.65
CA ASP A 243 -9.16 19.84 -3.03
C ASP A 243 -9.68 21.06 -3.84
N ASP A 244 -8.78 21.91 -4.32
CA ASP A 244 -9.08 23.04 -5.18
C ASP A 244 -9.89 22.66 -6.43
N GLN A 245 -9.56 21.52 -7.04
CA GLN A 245 -10.13 21.06 -8.31
C GLN A 245 -11.39 20.19 -8.14
N GLY A 246 -11.90 20.01 -6.92
CA GLY A 246 -13.23 19.43 -6.70
C GLY A 246 -13.45 18.75 -5.36
N PHE A 247 -14.71 18.73 -4.95
CA PHE A 247 -15.25 17.92 -3.87
C PHE A 247 -15.99 16.72 -4.47
N ARG A 248 -15.49 15.50 -4.23
CA ARG A 248 -15.73 14.32 -5.09
C ARG A 248 -16.55 13.21 -4.46
N ILE A 249 -17.24 13.51 -3.37
CA ILE A 249 -18.28 12.64 -2.80
C ILE A 249 -19.55 13.49 -2.64
N GLU A 250 -20.71 12.87 -2.89
CA GLU A 250 -22.04 13.42 -2.59
C GLU A 250 -22.14 13.86 -1.12
N SER A 251 -22.70 15.05 -0.86
CA SER A 251 -22.94 15.63 0.47
C SER A 251 -24.41 16.00 0.64
N ASP A 252 -24.98 15.77 1.83
CA ASP A 252 -26.35 16.20 2.18
C ASP A 252 -26.34 17.57 2.86
N THR A 253 -25.29 17.89 3.62
CA THR A 253 -25.17 19.18 4.33
C THR A 253 -24.76 20.32 3.40
N HIS A 254 -23.94 20.03 2.38
CA HIS A 254 -23.42 20.98 1.41
C HIS A 254 -23.47 20.43 -0.03
N PRO A 255 -24.66 20.22 -0.62
CA PRO A 255 -24.78 19.78 -2.01
C PRO A 255 -24.17 20.78 -3.01
N GLU A 256 -24.03 22.07 -2.64
CA GLU A 256 -23.53 23.14 -3.50
C GLU A 256 -22.03 23.09 -3.80
N ILE A 257 -21.23 22.39 -2.99
CA ILE A 257 -19.78 22.22 -3.22
C ILE A 257 -19.46 20.98 -4.08
N VAL A 258 -20.43 20.08 -4.26
CA VAL A 258 -20.23 18.77 -4.88
C VAL A 258 -19.97 18.92 -6.38
N SER A 259 -18.85 18.35 -6.85
CA SER A 259 -18.46 18.43 -8.26
C SER A 259 -19.35 17.57 -9.16
N GLN A 260 -19.64 18.05 -10.38
CA GLN A 260 -20.50 17.35 -11.37
C GLN A 260 -20.14 15.87 -11.60
N GLN A 261 -18.86 15.52 -11.46
CA GLN A 261 -18.40 14.14 -11.36
C GLN A 261 -17.94 13.86 -9.93
N HIS A 262 -18.66 13.00 -9.22
CA HIS A 262 -18.41 12.58 -7.83
C HIS A 262 -18.81 11.10 -7.65
N LEU A 263 -18.44 10.53 -6.50
CA LEU A 263 -18.98 9.25 -6.02
C LEU A 263 -20.25 9.50 -5.22
N THR A 264 -21.32 8.76 -5.48
CA THR A 264 -22.50 8.74 -4.61
C THR A 264 -22.16 8.08 -3.26
N LYS A 265 -22.89 8.41 -2.20
CA LYS A 265 -22.82 7.70 -0.91
C LYS A 265 -23.14 6.23 -1.05
N ALA A 266 -23.99 5.86 -2.01
CA ALA A 266 -24.25 4.46 -2.35
C ALA A 266 -23.01 3.74 -2.91
N GLU A 267 -22.18 4.42 -3.71
CA GLU A 267 -20.88 3.90 -4.16
C GLU A 267 -19.86 3.86 -3.03
N VAL A 268 -19.73 4.92 -2.25
CA VAL A 268 -18.78 4.95 -1.11
C VAL A 268 -19.11 3.86 -0.09
N LYS A 269 -20.39 3.64 0.24
CA LYS A 269 -20.82 2.52 1.10
C LYS A 269 -20.42 1.15 0.54
N ARG A 270 -20.48 0.94 -0.78
CA ARG A 270 -19.98 -0.31 -1.41
C ARG A 270 -18.46 -0.44 -1.34
N ILE A 271 -17.72 0.64 -1.59
CA ILE A 271 -16.25 0.68 -1.49
C ILE A 271 -15.82 0.38 -0.05
N VAL A 272 -16.44 1.01 0.95
CA VAL A 272 -16.18 0.79 2.38
C VAL A 272 -16.49 -0.66 2.78
N ALA A 273 -17.65 -1.21 2.42
CA ALA A 273 -18.00 -2.59 2.74
C ALA A 273 -17.06 -3.60 2.07
N LEU A 274 -16.65 -3.36 0.82
CA LEU A 274 -15.68 -4.20 0.10
C LEU A 274 -14.27 -4.12 0.70
N ALA A 275 -13.90 -2.98 1.29
CA ALA A 275 -12.63 -2.79 2.00
C ALA A 275 -12.66 -3.48 3.37
N GLN A 276 -13.75 -3.37 4.11
CA GLN A 276 -13.97 -4.11 5.36
C GLN A 276 -13.88 -5.63 5.14
N ALA A 277 -14.51 -6.16 4.08
CA ALA A 277 -14.40 -7.57 3.66
C ALA A 277 -13.00 -7.96 3.07
N ARG A 278 -11.98 -7.11 3.23
CA ARG A 278 -10.56 -7.35 2.95
C ARG A 278 -9.66 -6.89 4.10
N HIS A 279 -10.24 -6.57 5.25
CA HIS A 279 -9.57 -6.01 6.43
C HIS A 279 -8.77 -4.71 6.12
N ILE A 280 -9.33 -3.88 5.23
CA ILE A 280 -8.83 -2.55 4.86
C ILE A 280 -9.72 -1.47 5.50
N THR A 281 -9.10 -0.57 6.26
CA THR A 281 -9.76 0.65 6.74
C THR A 281 -9.72 1.72 5.65
N VAL A 282 -10.88 2.23 5.23
CA VAL A 282 -10.95 3.45 4.40
C VAL A 282 -10.79 4.66 5.32
N VAL A 283 -9.88 5.57 4.95
CA VAL A 283 -9.53 6.77 5.72
C VAL A 283 -9.88 8.00 4.89
N PRO A 284 -10.96 8.71 5.22
CA PRO A 284 -11.31 9.95 4.54
C PRO A 284 -10.34 11.08 4.90
N GLU A 285 -10.27 12.05 3.99
CA GLU A 285 -9.51 13.27 4.12
C GLU A 285 -10.30 14.43 3.51
N ILE A 286 -10.64 15.38 4.38
CA ILE A 286 -11.08 16.72 4.01
C ILE A 286 -9.95 17.64 4.43
N ASP A 287 -9.17 18.12 3.48
CA ASP A 287 -8.11 19.06 3.81
C ASP A 287 -8.69 20.43 4.19
N SER A 288 -8.08 21.04 5.21
CA SER A 288 -8.41 22.36 5.71
C SER A 288 -7.29 22.88 6.63
N PRO A 289 -7.00 24.20 6.66
CA PRO A 289 -7.71 25.27 5.95
C PRO A 289 -7.11 25.63 4.58
N GLY A 290 -6.12 24.87 4.10
CA GLY A 290 -5.71 24.84 2.68
C GLY A 290 -6.71 24.09 1.80
N HIS A 291 -6.41 23.99 0.50
CA HIS A 291 -7.08 23.13 -0.51
C HIS A 291 -8.61 23.11 -0.53
N LEU A 292 -9.29 24.15 -0.06
CA LEU A 292 -10.75 24.26 -0.04
C LEU A 292 -11.31 25.02 -1.24
N GLY A 293 -10.60 25.07 -2.38
CA GLY A 293 -11.04 25.79 -3.58
C GLY A 293 -12.42 25.38 -4.10
N ALA A 294 -12.82 24.11 -3.95
CA ALA A 294 -14.18 23.66 -4.26
C ALA A 294 -15.26 24.28 -3.33
N VAL A 295 -14.97 24.41 -2.03
CA VAL A 295 -15.87 25.11 -1.08
C VAL A 295 -15.90 26.61 -1.37
N ILE A 296 -14.74 27.21 -1.64
CA ILE A 296 -14.58 28.63 -1.97
C ILE A 296 -15.29 29.00 -3.29
N ALA A 297 -15.43 28.06 -4.24
CA ALA A 297 -16.16 28.30 -5.48
C ALA A 297 -17.67 28.52 -5.25
N ALA A 298 -18.27 27.86 -4.25
CA ALA A 298 -19.65 28.08 -3.83
C ALA A 298 -19.78 29.23 -2.81
N HIS A 299 -18.79 29.38 -1.92
CA HIS A 299 -18.76 30.36 -0.82
C HIS A 299 -17.57 31.33 -0.96
N PRO A 300 -17.55 32.21 -1.99
CA PRO A 300 -16.41 33.08 -2.32
C PRO A 300 -16.17 34.20 -1.29
N ASP A 301 -17.14 34.46 -0.40
CA ASP A 301 -16.99 35.34 0.74
C ASP A 301 -16.09 34.72 1.83
N LEU A 302 -16.02 33.39 1.93
CA LEU A 302 -15.16 32.67 2.88
C LEU A 302 -13.69 32.64 2.47
N GLN A 303 -13.35 33.07 1.25
CA GLN A 303 -11.96 33.10 0.77
C GLN A 303 -11.08 34.07 1.58
N LEU A 304 -9.91 33.60 2.01
CA LEU A 304 -8.90 34.45 2.61
C LEU A 304 -8.35 35.46 1.58
N ARG A 305 -8.27 36.73 1.98
CA ARG A 305 -7.68 37.81 1.19
C ARG A 305 -6.63 38.56 2.00
N ASN A 306 -5.55 38.98 1.33
CA ASN A 306 -4.51 39.80 1.94
C ASN A 306 -4.90 41.29 1.99
N THR A 307 -4.04 42.12 2.60
CA THR A 307 -4.21 43.59 2.69
C THR A 307 -4.38 44.31 1.35
N SER A 308 -3.97 43.71 0.23
CA SER A 308 -4.16 44.23 -1.13
C SER A 308 -5.39 43.66 -1.85
N GLY A 309 -6.27 42.95 -1.13
CA GLY A 309 -7.48 42.30 -1.67
C GLY A 309 -7.22 41.02 -2.48
N VAL A 310 -5.95 40.65 -2.66
CA VAL A 310 -5.55 39.46 -3.44
C VAL A 310 -5.98 38.21 -2.68
N ALA A 311 -6.68 37.33 -3.39
CA ALA A 311 -7.14 36.06 -2.88
C ALA A 311 -5.97 35.09 -2.64
N ALA A 312 -5.95 34.46 -1.47
CA ALA A 312 -5.15 33.27 -1.26
C ALA A 312 -5.83 32.08 -1.95
N ARG A 313 -5.06 31.31 -2.72
CA ARG A 313 -5.55 30.11 -3.42
C ARG A 313 -5.86 29.01 -2.39
N GLY A 314 -7.00 28.32 -2.55
CA GLY A 314 -7.45 27.23 -1.66
C GLY A 314 -7.70 27.56 -0.19
N ALA A 315 -7.33 28.76 0.26
CA ALA A 315 -7.30 29.12 1.67
C ALA A 315 -8.62 29.78 2.11
N VAL A 316 -9.31 29.17 3.07
CA VAL A 316 -10.44 29.81 3.77
C VAL A 316 -9.94 30.80 4.82
N ASP A 317 -10.73 31.84 5.09
CA ASP A 317 -10.45 32.82 6.12
C ASP A 317 -10.84 32.27 7.51
N ILE A 318 -9.89 31.65 8.20
CA ILE A 318 -10.09 31.06 9.53
C ILE A 318 -10.36 32.07 10.64
N SER A 319 -10.47 33.38 10.34
CA SER A 319 -11.07 34.36 11.27
C SER A 319 -12.60 34.35 11.26
N LYS A 320 -13.24 33.72 10.27
CA LYS A 320 -14.69 33.69 10.06
C LYS A 320 -15.31 32.40 10.62
N PRO A 321 -16.24 32.47 11.59
CA PRO A 321 -16.90 31.27 12.13
C PRO A 321 -17.65 30.44 11.09
N ALA A 322 -18.15 31.05 10.00
CA ALA A 322 -18.81 30.35 8.91
C ALA A 322 -17.89 29.35 8.17
N ALA A 323 -16.59 29.69 8.00
CA ALA A 323 -15.62 28.76 7.42
C ALA A 323 -15.41 27.53 8.31
N ALA A 324 -15.36 27.74 9.64
CA ALA A 324 -15.32 26.63 10.60
C ALA A 324 -16.61 25.79 10.53
N LYS A 325 -17.78 26.42 10.44
CA LYS A 325 -19.08 25.72 10.41
C LYS A 325 -19.17 24.73 9.24
N ILE A 326 -18.91 25.16 8.01
CA ILE A 326 -18.99 24.26 6.82
C ILE A 326 -18.08 23.05 6.99
N VAL A 327 -16.84 23.26 7.45
CA VAL A 327 -15.90 22.15 7.67
C VAL A 327 -16.38 21.25 8.83
N ASP A 328 -16.98 21.78 9.90
CA ASP A 328 -17.60 20.95 10.94
C ASP A 328 -18.80 20.14 10.43
N ASP A 329 -19.70 20.75 9.66
CA ASP A 329 -20.88 20.09 9.10
C ASP A 329 -20.45 18.88 8.25
N LEU A 330 -19.48 19.09 7.35
CA LEU A 330 -18.87 18.05 6.53
C LEU A 330 -18.14 16.97 7.34
N LEU A 331 -17.31 17.34 8.32
CA LEU A 331 -16.59 16.38 9.18
C LEU A 331 -17.57 15.49 9.96
N ASN A 332 -18.68 16.05 10.45
CA ASN A 332 -19.74 15.30 11.13
C ASN A 332 -20.50 14.37 10.16
N GLU A 333 -20.86 14.85 8.97
CA GLU A 333 -21.55 14.06 7.96
C GLU A 333 -20.72 12.84 7.52
N TYR A 334 -19.46 13.08 7.13
CA TYR A 334 -18.59 12.02 6.64
C TYR A 334 -18.08 11.08 7.75
N ALA A 335 -18.10 11.49 9.02
CA ALA A 335 -17.89 10.57 10.14
C ALA A 335 -18.97 9.47 10.24
N GLY A 336 -20.18 9.71 9.71
CA GLY A 336 -21.21 8.68 9.55
C GLY A 336 -21.02 7.79 8.31
N LEU A 337 -20.45 8.33 7.22
CA LEU A 337 -20.20 7.58 5.98
C LEU A 337 -18.98 6.65 6.09
N PHE A 338 -17.97 7.04 6.87
CA PHE A 338 -16.72 6.31 7.08
C PHE A 338 -16.63 5.76 8.52
N PRO A 339 -17.18 4.55 8.79
CA PRO A 339 -17.12 3.93 10.11
C PRO A 339 -15.72 3.46 10.54
N GLY A 340 -14.69 3.66 9.71
CA GLY A 340 -13.29 3.31 10.01
C GLY A 340 -12.73 4.04 11.24
N GLY A 341 -11.82 3.40 11.98
CA GLY A 341 -11.24 3.97 13.20
C GLY A 341 -10.17 5.06 12.97
N GLN A 342 -9.94 5.51 11.73
CA GLN A 342 -8.85 6.41 11.34
C GLN A 342 -9.40 7.56 10.47
N TRP A 343 -8.79 8.75 10.57
CA TRP A 343 -9.16 9.96 9.82
C TRP A 343 -7.90 10.78 9.46
N ASN A 344 -7.87 11.46 8.31
CA ASN A 344 -6.89 12.51 8.04
C ASN A 344 -7.54 13.90 8.04
N LEU A 345 -7.01 14.81 8.86
CA LEU A 345 -7.50 16.19 8.99
C LEU A 345 -6.94 17.14 7.93
N GLY A 346 -6.04 16.64 7.08
CA GLY A 346 -5.24 17.48 6.20
C GLY A 346 -4.28 18.36 7.00
N GLY A 347 -4.30 19.66 6.74
CA GLY A 347 -3.58 20.70 7.47
C GLY A 347 -2.28 21.15 6.80
N ASP A 348 -2.02 20.74 5.56
CA ASP A 348 -0.87 21.14 4.76
C ASP A 348 -1.08 22.46 3.99
N GLU A 349 0.03 22.99 3.48
CA GLU A 349 0.14 24.06 2.48
C GLU A 349 -0.75 25.33 2.65
N TYR A 350 -1.22 25.63 3.86
CA TYR A 350 -2.08 26.79 4.10
C TYR A 350 -1.39 28.12 3.75
N GLN A 351 -1.82 28.71 2.64
CA GLN A 351 -1.14 29.83 1.96
C GLN A 351 -0.90 31.06 2.84
N ALA A 352 -1.68 31.24 3.92
CA ALA A 352 -1.46 32.31 4.89
C ALA A 352 -0.08 32.24 5.57
N LEU A 353 0.53 31.06 5.62
CA LEU A 353 1.81 30.77 6.28
C LEU A 353 2.99 30.62 5.29
N MET A 354 2.72 30.64 3.98
CA MET A 354 3.77 30.65 2.94
C MET A 354 4.33 32.05 2.64
N VAL A 355 3.72 33.12 3.18
CA VAL A 355 4.21 34.50 3.04
C VAL A 355 5.23 34.84 4.13
N SER A 356 6.14 35.78 3.85
CA SER A 356 7.23 36.16 4.76
C SER A 356 6.78 36.85 6.06
N ASN A 357 5.56 37.41 6.11
CA ASN A 357 4.98 37.99 7.33
C ASN A 357 3.45 37.79 7.35
N PRO A 358 2.97 36.62 7.82
CA PRO A 358 1.54 36.30 7.89
C PRO A 358 0.71 37.35 8.63
N GLN A 359 1.25 37.89 9.73
CA GLN A 359 0.60 38.87 10.59
C GLN A 359 0.35 40.21 9.88
N ALA A 360 1.26 40.63 8.99
CA ALA A 360 1.12 41.85 8.21
C ALA A 360 0.31 41.65 6.93
N SER A 361 0.43 40.48 6.27
CA SER A 361 -0.34 40.17 5.06
C SER A 361 -1.82 39.88 5.36
N TYR A 362 -2.13 39.29 6.52
CA TYR A 362 -3.47 38.87 6.92
C TYR A 362 -3.83 39.38 8.33
N PRO A 363 -4.00 40.71 8.52
CA PRO A 363 -4.22 41.31 9.82
C PRO A 363 -5.53 40.86 10.48
N GLN A 364 -6.52 40.39 9.72
CA GLN A 364 -7.75 39.80 10.27
C GLN A 364 -7.49 38.46 10.98
N LEU A 365 -6.56 37.65 10.46
CA LEU A 365 -6.11 36.42 11.12
C LEU A 365 -5.32 36.77 12.39
N ALA A 366 -4.42 37.76 12.33
CA ALA A 366 -3.70 38.23 13.52
C ALA A 366 -4.65 38.81 14.59
N ALA A 367 -5.71 39.51 14.19
CA ALA A 367 -6.73 40.02 15.11
C ALA A 367 -7.55 38.87 15.73
N ALA A 368 -7.92 37.84 14.96
CA ALA A 368 -8.62 36.67 15.47
C ALA A 368 -7.74 35.82 16.42
N ALA A 369 -6.46 35.65 16.09
CA ALA A 369 -5.48 35.02 16.96
C ALA A 369 -5.39 35.72 18.33
N ARG A 370 -5.30 37.06 18.32
CA ARG A 370 -5.25 37.86 19.55
C ARG A 370 -6.55 37.80 20.36
N ARG A 371 -7.70 37.65 19.71
CA ARG A 371 -8.99 37.41 20.40
C ARG A 371 -9.06 36.02 21.05
N LYS A 372 -8.53 34.97 20.40
CA LYS A 372 -8.60 33.58 20.91
C LYS A 372 -7.49 33.25 21.93
N TYR A 373 -6.32 33.89 21.85
CA TYR A 373 -5.12 33.53 22.62
C TYR A 373 -4.45 34.70 23.38
N GLY A 374 -5.11 35.86 23.47
CA GLY A 374 -4.55 37.05 24.12
C GLY A 374 -3.55 37.82 23.25
N SER A 375 -2.99 38.91 23.78
CA SER A 375 -2.23 39.92 23.00
C SER A 375 -1.04 39.37 22.19
N GLY A 376 -0.42 38.27 22.62
CA GLY A 376 0.68 37.61 21.92
C GLY A 376 0.28 36.69 20.76
N GLY A 377 -1.02 36.37 20.59
CA GLY A 377 -1.51 35.38 19.64
C GLY A 377 -1.13 35.67 18.17
N THR A 378 -0.61 34.65 17.48
CA THR A 378 -0.13 34.72 16.09
C THR A 378 -1.02 33.96 15.10
N VAL A 379 -0.81 34.16 13.80
CA VAL A 379 -1.50 33.38 12.74
C VAL A 379 -1.19 31.87 12.87
N SER A 380 0.01 31.52 13.34
CA SER A 380 0.40 30.13 13.63
C SER A 380 -0.37 29.53 14.81
N ASP A 381 -0.65 30.32 15.85
CA ASP A 381 -1.51 29.89 16.96
C ASP A 381 -2.95 29.68 16.49
N LEU A 382 -3.46 30.54 15.60
CA LEU A 382 -4.80 30.40 15.03
C LEU A 382 -4.93 29.18 14.13
N THR A 383 -3.93 28.90 13.29
CA THR A 383 -3.93 27.72 12.39
C THR A 383 -3.75 26.42 13.19
N THR A 384 -2.88 26.40 14.19
CA THR A 384 -2.79 25.26 15.13
C THR A 384 -4.07 25.10 15.96
N GLY A 385 -4.73 26.22 16.28
CA GLY A 385 -6.06 26.28 16.86
C GLY A 385 -7.12 25.61 15.98
N TRP A 386 -7.18 25.96 14.70
CA TRP A 386 -8.07 25.34 13.72
C TRP A 386 -7.88 23.81 13.69
N LEU A 387 -6.64 23.34 13.54
CA LEU A 387 -6.34 21.91 13.54
C LEU A 387 -6.80 21.21 14.84
N ASN A 388 -6.61 21.84 16.00
CA ASN A 388 -7.09 21.33 17.28
C ASN A 388 -8.63 21.31 17.37
N ASP A 389 -9.30 22.35 16.87
CA ASP A 389 -10.76 22.44 16.83
C ASP A 389 -11.35 21.37 15.88
N ARG A 390 -10.73 21.11 14.71
CA ARG A 390 -11.19 20.05 13.77
C ARG A 390 -10.93 18.66 14.35
N ALA A 391 -9.80 18.49 15.04
CA ALA A 391 -9.50 17.28 15.80
C ALA A 391 -10.53 17.03 16.91
N ALA A 392 -11.10 18.06 17.53
CA ALA A 392 -12.17 17.91 18.52
C ALA A 392 -13.46 17.35 17.89
N THR A 393 -13.90 17.92 16.76
CA THR A 393 -15.07 17.45 16.00
C THR A 393 -14.92 15.98 15.61
N VAL A 394 -13.79 15.59 15.02
CA VAL A 394 -13.56 14.21 14.56
C VAL A 394 -13.38 13.22 15.74
N ARG A 395 -12.79 13.65 16.85
CA ARG A 395 -12.63 12.83 18.07
C ARG A 395 -13.96 12.49 18.72
N ALA A 396 -14.98 13.34 18.61
CA ALA A 396 -16.32 13.07 19.12
C ALA A 396 -16.96 11.81 18.49
N HIS A 397 -16.53 11.45 17.28
CA HIS A 397 -16.96 10.23 16.57
C HIS A 397 -16.07 9.01 16.84
N GLY A 398 -15.26 9.03 17.91
CA GLY A 398 -14.40 7.90 18.31
C GLY A 398 -13.25 7.58 17.34
N ARG A 399 -12.92 8.51 16.44
CA ARG A 399 -11.87 8.33 15.42
C ARG A 399 -10.47 8.54 16.00
N THR A 400 -9.46 7.96 15.36
CA THR A 400 -8.05 8.34 15.56
C THR A 400 -7.60 9.23 14.41
N MET A 401 -7.08 10.42 14.71
CA MET A 401 -6.71 11.40 13.69
C MET A 401 -5.21 11.38 13.37
N ARG A 402 -4.89 11.59 12.09
CA ARG A 402 -3.62 12.16 11.64
C ARG A 402 -3.84 13.54 11.00
N ALA A 403 -2.73 14.26 10.83
CA ALA A 403 -2.63 15.48 10.03
C ALA A 403 -1.25 15.49 9.34
N TRP A 404 -1.10 16.27 8.28
CA TRP A 404 0.16 16.39 7.55
C TRP A 404 1.23 17.15 8.35
N ASN A 405 2.51 16.88 8.10
CA ASN A 405 3.59 17.28 9.01
C ASN A 405 3.78 18.79 9.12
N ASP A 406 3.65 19.52 8.01
CA ASP A 406 3.83 20.97 7.92
C ASP A 406 2.77 21.76 8.71
N GLY A 407 1.56 21.21 8.89
CA GLY A 407 0.54 21.74 9.80
C GLY A 407 0.94 21.75 11.29
N PHE A 408 2.02 21.08 11.69
CA PHE A 408 2.55 21.11 13.07
C PHE A 408 3.57 22.25 13.23
N LEU A 409 3.06 23.48 13.19
CA LEU A 409 3.86 24.71 13.14
C LEU A 409 4.81 24.89 14.34
N ALA A 410 6.12 24.98 14.06
CA ALA A 410 7.13 25.18 15.11
C ALA A 410 7.08 26.58 15.76
N ALA A 411 6.52 27.57 15.05
CA ALA A 411 6.37 28.94 15.53
C ALA A 411 5.08 29.16 16.36
N SER A 412 4.25 28.14 16.56
CA SER A 412 3.03 28.21 17.37
C SER A 412 3.34 28.02 18.85
N SER A 413 2.82 28.90 19.71
CA SER A 413 2.79 28.69 21.16
C SER A 413 1.71 27.68 21.55
N VAL A 414 0.56 27.73 20.87
CA VAL A 414 -0.50 26.72 20.95
C VAL A 414 0.04 25.39 20.44
N GLN A 415 -0.10 24.33 21.24
CA GLN A 415 0.41 23.00 20.89
C GLN A 415 -0.64 22.17 20.13
N PRO A 416 -0.28 21.47 19.05
CA PRO A 416 -1.17 20.50 18.41
C PRO A 416 -1.57 19.39 19.38
N ALA A 417 -2.85 18.97 19.37
CA ALA A 417 -3.42 18.00 20.30
C ALA A 417 -2.58 16.70 20.36
N LYS A 418 -2.28 16.20 21.57
CA LYS A 418 -1.21 15.21 21.81
C LYS A 418 -1.44 13.86 21.14
N ASP A 419 -2.70 13.51 20.88
CA ASP A 419 -3.16 12.28 20.23
C ASP A 419 -3.01 12.29 18.70
N LEU A 420 -2.84 13.48 18.08
CA LEU A 420 -2.63 13.58 16.64
C LEU A 420 -1.38 12.82 16.19
N ARG A 421 -1.58 11.87 15.28
CA ARG A 421 -0.53 11.20 14.51
C ARG A 421 -0.02 12.12 13.40
N VAL A 422 1.22 11.92 12.98
CA VAL A 422 1.85 12.71 11.91
C VAL A 422 1.84 11.89 10.61
N GLY A 423 1.19 12.39 9.56
CA GLY A 423 1.47 11.98 8.19
C GLY A 423 2.71 12.74 7.71
N TYR A 424 3.86 12.08 7.60
CA TYR A 424 5.10 12.75 7.18
C TYR A 424 5.37 12.48 5.70
N TRP A 425 5.22 13.52 4.86
CA TRP A 425 5.26 13.41 3.41
C TRP A 425 6.54 13.98 2.80
N THR A 426 6.73 15.30 2.86
CA THR A 426 7.92 15.99 2.35
C THR A 426 8.64 16.78 3.44
N GLY A 427 9.65 17.53 3.03
CA GLY A 427 10.37 18.49 3.85
C GLY A 427 10.91 19.67 3.02
N LYS A 428 10.26 19.96 1.89
CA LYS A 428 10.62 20.99 0.91
C LYS A 428 10.00 22.35 1.25
N GLU A 429 9.02 22.36 2.14
CA GLU A 429 8.28 23.53 2.62
C GLU A 429 9.15 24.49 3.43
N TYR A 430 8.74 25.77 3.48
CA TYR A 430 9.41 26.75 4.34
C TYR A 430 9.16 26.42 5.83
N GLY A 431 10.22 26.36 6.63
CA GLY A 431 10.14 25.95 8.04
C GLY A 431 10.06 24.43 8.27
N ALA A 432 10.25 23.60 7.22
CA ALA A 432 10.18 22.14 7.28
C ALA A 432 10.95 21.51 8.45
N ARG A 433 10.21 20.95 9.42
CA ARG A 433 10.78 20.25 10.58
C ARG A 433 11.29 18.87 10.16
N GLN A 434 12.46 18.47 10.64
CA GLN A 434 13.01 17.13 10.40
C GLN A 434 12.17 16.03 11.09
N PRO A 435 12.02 14.82 10.52
CA PRO A 435 11.23 13.73 11.12
C PRO A 435 11.59 13.43 12.59
N VAL A 436 12.88 13.53 12.92
CA VAL A 436 13.40 13.31 14.28
C VAL A 436 12.81 14.28 15.31
N ALA A 437 12.39 15.49 14.93
CA ALA A 437 11.77 16.45 15.85
C ALA A 437 10.38 16.00 16.31
N TYR A 438 9.61 15.34 15.45
CA TYR A 438 8.30 14.76 15.79
C TYR A 438 8.46 13.51 16.67
N LEU A 439 9.43 12.66 16.31
CA LEU A 439 9.73 11.42 17.01
C LEU A 439 10.29 11.70 18.42
N ALA A 440 11.16 12.70 18.56
CA ALA A 440 11.63 13.18 19.87
C ALA A 440 10.51 13.78 20.73
N ALA A 441 9.50 14.42 20.11
CA ALA A 441 8.29 14.89 20.78
C ALA A 441 7.25 13.77 21.06
N GLY A 442 7.67 12.50 21.03
CA GLY A 442 6.84 11.33 21.36
C GLY A 442 5.76 10.96 20.33
N ARG A 443 5.67 11.67 19.19
CA ARG A 443 4.62 11.44 18.20
C ARG A 443 4.74 10.06 17.55
N LYS A 444 3.59 9.50 17.17
CA LYS A 444 3.49 8.38 16.23
C LYS A 444 3.36 8.90 14.80
N LEU A 445 3.98 8.21 13.85
CA LEU A 445 4.17 8.70 12.48
C LEU A 445 3.77 7.63 11.46
N VAL A 446 3.08 8.05 10.40
CA VAL A 446 2.86 7.27 9.16
C VAL A 446 3.73 7.90 8.08
N ASN A 447 4.47 7.06 7.37
CA ASN A 447 5.49 7.49 6.41
C ASN A 447 4.90 7.62 4.99
N TYR A 448 4.96 8.83 4.43
CA TYR A 448 4.48 9.20 3.09
C TYR A 448 5.64 9.72 2.20
N ASN A 449 6.89 9.40 2.55
CA ASN A 449 8.13 9.86 1.92
C ASN A 449 8.02 10.12 0.40
N ASP A 450 8.14 11.39 0.04
CA ASP A 450 7.93 11.89 -1.32
C ASP A 450 8.96 11.43 -2.37
N GLU A 451 10.13 10.93 -1.94
CA GLU A 451 11.19 10.40 -2.80
C GLU A 451 10.92 8.95 -3.26
N PHE A 452 10.15 8.17 -2.49
CA PHE A 452 9.89 6.75 -2.74
C PHE A 452 8.40 6.38 -2.84
N LEU A 453 7.47 7.19 -2.34
CA LEU A 453 6.06 6.81 -2.17
C LEU A 453 5.05 7.72 -2.90
N TYR A 454 5.49 8.78 -3.59
CA TYR A 454 4.63 9.76 -4.26
C TYR A 454 4.54 9.55 -5.79
N TYR A 455 3.45 8.97 -6.27
CA TYR A 455 3.15 8.85 -7.70
C TYR A 455 2.36 10.07 -8.21
N VAL A 456 3.06 11.16 -8.49
CA VAL A 456 2.47 12.45 -8.89
C VAL A 456 2.24 12.51 -10.40
N LEU A 457 0.98 12.57 -10.84
CA LEU A 457 0.63 12.56 -12.27
C LEU A 457 1.18 13.78 -13.00
N GLY A 458 1.87 13.51 -14.10
CA GLY A 458 2.49 14.52 -14.96
C GLY A 458 3.81 15.10 -14.42
N GLN A 459 4.27 14.67 -13.24
CA GLN A 459 5.57 15.05 -12.67
C GLN A 459 5.84 16.58 -12.56
N PRO A 460 4.90 17.40 -12.05
CA PRO A 460 5.20 18.80 -11.72
C PRO A 460 6.25 18.89 -10.60
N ASN A 461 6.74 20.11 -10.33
CA ASN A 461 7.60 20.42 -9.17
C ASN A 461 8.87 19.55 -9.03
N ASN A 462 9.35 19.00 -10.15
CA ASN A 462 10.47 18.05 -10.25
C ASN A 462 10.25 16.70 -9.52
N PHE A 463 8.99 16.28 -9.29
CA PHE A 463 8.70 14.93 -8.82
C PHE A 463 9.09 13.87 -9.87
N VAL A 464 9.51 12.69 -9.40
CA VAL A 464 9.86 11.54 -10.26
C VAL A 464 9.00 10.35 -9.85
N TYR A 465 8.36 9.68 -10.80
CA TYR A 465 7.54 8.50 -10.49
C TYR A 465 8.38 7.45 -9.75
N PRO A 466 7.99 7.03 -8.54
CA PRO A 466 8.73 6.05 -7.78
C PRO A 466 8.66 4.69 -8.48
N THR A 467 9.83 4.09 -8.73
CA THR A 467 9.87 2.75 -9.31
C THR A 467 9.83 1.71 -8.21
N GLY A 468 9.12 0.60 -8.45
CA GLY A 468 9.11 -0.54 -7.53
C GLY A 468 10.52 -1.07 -7.23
N GLN A 469 11.48 -0.90 -8.15
CA GLN A 469 12.87 -1.27 -7.93
C GLN A 469 13.53 -0.42 -6.83
N ARG A 470 13.40 0.91 -6.92
CA ARG A 470 13.95 1.82 -5.91
C ARG A 470 13.36 1.55 -4.53
N ILE A 471 12.05 1.34 -4.44
CA ILE A 471 11.38 0.98 -3.17
C ILE A 471 11.92 -0.35 -2.61
N TYR A 472 12.02 -1.37 -3.46
CA TYR A 472 12.44 -2.72 -3.07
C TYR A 472 13.90 -2.79 -2.60
N GLU A 473 14.80 -2.12 -3.32
CA GLU A 473 16.25 -2.17 -3.11
C GLU A 473 16.77 -1.14 -2.10
N GLN A 474 16.18 0.06 -2.04
CA GLN A 474 16.76 1.23 -1.35
C GLN A 474 15.92 1.71 -0.15
N TRP A 475 14.58 1.60 -0.22
CA TRP A 475 13.71 2.11 0.84
C TRP A 475 13.59 1.14 2.03
N THR A 476 13.20 1.68 3.18
CA THR A 476 12.79 0.93 4.38
C THR A 476 11.95 1.88 5.24
N PRO A 477 11.01 1.43 6.09
CA PRO A 477 10.09 2.34 6.79
C PRO A 477 10.74 3.43 7.65
N ARG A 478 12.01 3.27 8.05
CA ARG A 478 12.81 4.32 8.75
C ARG A 478 13.27 5.47 7.84
N VAL A 479 13.23 5.31 6.52
CA VAL A 479 13.50 6.38 5.54
C VAL A 479 12.24 7.22 5.42
N VAL A 480 12.11 8.22 6.31
CA VAL A 480 10.93 9.08 6.42
C VAL A 480 11.03 10.33 5.54
N ARG A 481 12.24 10.84 5.30
CA ARG A 481 12.51 12.01 4.43
C ARG A 481 13.74 11.74 3.56
N GLY A 482 13.65 12.03 2.27
CA GLY A 482 14.73 11.74 1.31
C GLY A 482 15.12 10.26 1.35
N THR A 483 16.43 9.96 1.40
CA THR A 483 16.99 8.60 1.33
C THR A 483 17.57 8.06 2.64
N VAL A 484 17.62 8.85 3.71
CA VAL A 484 18.33 8.51 4.95
C VAL A 484 17.38 7.96 6.02
N SER A 485 17.77 6.86 6.66
CA SER A 485 17.00 6.27 7.77
C SER A 485 17.17 7.06 9.08
N VAL A 486 16.07 7.33 9.78
CA VAL A 486 16.12 7.86 11.15
C VAL A 486 16.70 6.83 12.14
N PRO A 487 17.24 7.26 13.30
CA PRO A 487 17.81 6.36 14.31
C PRO A 487 16.87 5.23 14.72
N ALA A 488 17.40 4.00 14.84
CA ALA A 488 16.60 2.79 15.06
C ALA A 488 15.73 2.81 16.32
N ARG A 489 16.12 3.58 17.36
CA ARG A 489 15.33 3.78 18.59
C ARG A 489 13.90 4.30 18.35
N TYR A 490 13.65 4.95 17.22
CA TYR A 490 12.33 5.48 16.86
C TYR A 490 11.47 4.52 16.03
N ASP A 491 11.93 3.31 15.73
CA ASP A 491 11.23 2.42 14.80
C ASP A 491 9.80 2.07 15.27
N GLY A 492 9.62 1.82 16.58
CA GLY A 492 8.31 1.60 17.23
C GLY A 492 7.42 2.85 17.33
N GLN A 493 7.86 4.02 16.84
CA GLN A 493 7.03 5.20 16.64
C GLN A 493 6.58 5.37 15.18
N ILE A 494 7.28 4.75 14.23
CA ILE A 494 6.88 4.71 12.83
C ILE A 494 5.93 3.53 12.65
N LEU A 495 4.64 3.83 12.56
CA LEU A 495 3.55 2.84 12.49
C LEU A 495 3.60 2.03 11.19
N GLY A 496 4.16 2.61 10.14
CA GLY A 496 4.24 2.05 8.80
C GLY A 496 4.30 3.15 7.76
N GLY A 497 3.71 2.93 6.59
CA GLY A 497 3.74 3.90 5.50
C GLY A 497 2.70 3.65 4.43
N THR A 498 2.55 4.65 3.56
CA THR A 498 1.45 4.77 2.61
C THR A 498 1.99 5.18 1.24
N PHE A 499 1.66 4.42 0.20
CA PHE A 499 1.95 4.80 -1.19
C PHE A 499 0.84 5.71 -1.71
N ALA A 500 1.16 6.94 -2.12
CA ALA A 500 0.18 7.95 -2.53
C ALA A 500 0.19 8.17 -4.05
N VAL A 501 -1.01 8.26 -4.64
CA VAL A 501 -1.22 8.74 -6.02
C VAL A 501 -1.82 10.12 -5.95
N TRP A 502 -1.08 11.11 -6.45
CA TRP A 502 -1.47 12.51 -6.49
C TRP A 502 -1.75 12.94 -7.93
N CYS A 503 -2.83 13.68 -8.16
CA CYS A 503 -3.39 13.92 -9.48
C CYS A 503 -3.28 15.38 -9.95
N ASP A 504 -2.21 16.08 -9.55
CA ASP A 504 -1.87 17.47 -9.89
C ASP A 504 -2.16 17.82 -11.36
N LEU A 505 -1.62 17.02 -12.28
CA LEU A 505 -1.92 17.08 -13.71
C LEU A 505 -2.79 15.88 -14.09
N SER A 506 -4.06 15.93 -13.64
CA SER A 506 -5.00 14.80 -13.74
C SER A 506 -5.24 14.29 -15.16
N GLY A 507 -5.01 15.11 -16.19
CA GLY A 507 -5.07 14.72 -17.60
C GLY A 507 -3.88 13.86 -18.09
N SER A 508 -2.75 13.82 -17.38
CA SER A 508 -1.51 13.18 -17.86
C SER A 508 -1.55 11.66 -17.93
N GLN A 509 -2.53 11.00 -17.32
CA GLN A 509 -2.73 9.55 -17.40
C GLN A 509 -4.21 9.16 -17.36
N THR A 510 -4.59 8.12 -18.10
CA THR A 510 -5.87 7.40 -17.92
C THR A 510 -5.87 6.57 -16.63
N GLN A 511 -7.06 6.22 -16.11
CA GLN A 511 -7.18 5.36 -14.92
C GLN A 511 -6.47 4.00 -15.13
N ALA A 512 -6.43 3.48 -16.36
CA ALA A 512 -5.72 2.25 -16.71
C ALA A 512 -4.18 2.42 -16.67
N GLN A 513 -3.64 3.54 -17.15
CA GLN A 513 -2.21 3.84 -17.07
C GLN A 513 -1.76 4.00 -15.60
N VAL A 514 -2.57 4.66 -14.77
CA VAL A 514 -2.29 4.77 -13.32
C VAL A 514 -2.22 3.38 -12.68
N ALA A 515 -3.21 2.50 -12.93
CA ALA A 515 -3.21 1.14 -12.40
C ALA A 515 -1.98 0.32 -12.85
N ALA A 516 -1.57 0.45 -14.12
CA ALA A 516 -0.38 -0.22 -14.64
C ALA A 516 0.91 0.32 -13.99
N GLY A 517 1.02 1.65 -13.83
CA GLY A 517 2.18 2.32 -13.23
C GLY A 517 2.41 1.95 -11.76
N ILE A 518 1.35 1.90 -10.95
CA ILE A 518 1.45 1.61 -9.51
C ILE A 518 1.58 0.12 -9.18
N ARG A 519 1.29 -0.80 -10.11
CA ARG A 519 1.33 -2.26 -9.93
C ARG A 519 2.58 -2.74 -9.18
N MET A 520 3.76 -2.37 -9.67
CA MET A 520 5.04 -2.79 -9.10
C MET A 520 5.47 -1.98 -7.86
N PRO A 521 5.29 -0.66 -7.82
CA PRO A 521 5.45 0.13 -6.59
C PRO A 521 4.63 -0.37 -5.39
N LEU A 522 3.36 -0.74 -5.57
CA LEU A 522 2.53 -1.34 -4.50
C LEU A 522 3.14 -2.63 -3.95
N ARG A 523 3.46 -3.57 -4.85
CA ARG A 523 4.09 -4.86 -4.50
C ARG A 523 5.41 -4.68 -3.74
N ALA A 524 6.24 -3.72 -4.16
CA ALA A 524 7.48 -3.38 -3.46
C ALA A 524 7.21 -2.73 -2.09
N THR A 525 6.28 -1.78 -2.00
CA THR A 525 5.96 -1.06 -0.76
C THR A 525 5.49 -2.01 0.33
N VAL A 526 4.54 -2.90 0.03
CA VAL A 526 4.03 -3.84 1.04
C VAL A 526 5.06 -4.90 1.42
N GLN A 527 5.91 -5.36 0.49
CA GLN A 527 7.03 -6.24 0.83
C GLN A 527 7.93 -5.63 1.91
N LYS A 528 8.20 -4.31 1.82
CA LYS A 528 9.09 -3.57 2.72
C LYS A 528 8.42 -3.08 4.02
N LEU A 529 7.09 -3.12 4.09
CA LEU A 529 6.32 -2.92 5.33
C LEU A 529 6.00 -4.23 6.05
N TRP A 530 5.89 -5.34 5.31
CA TRP A 530 5.73 -6.68 5.88
C TRP A 530 7.04 -7.21 6.45
N ASP A 531 8.14 -7.12 5.68
CA ASP A 531 9.50 -7.28 6.20
C ASP A 531 10.44 -6.15 5.72
N PRO A 532 10.97 -5.31 6.64
CA PRO A 532 11.78 -4.14 6.29
C PRO A 532 13.24 -4.48 5.95
N GLY A 533 13.64 -5.75 6.09
CA GLY A 533 14.99 -6.25 5.79
C GLY A 533 15.37 -6.19 4.32
N ARG A 534 16.52 -6.78 3.98
CA ARG A 534 16.93 -6.99 2.58
C ARG A 534 16.12 -8.16 2.02
N PRO A 535 15.31 -7.99 0.97
CA PRO A 535 14.58 -9.09 0.37
C PRO A 535 15.52 -10.17 -0.19
N ALA A 536 15.10 -11.44 -0.10
CA ALA A 536 15.92 -12.58 -0.52
C ALA A 536 15.96 -12.81 -2.04
N LEU A 537 14.97 -12.30 -2.78
CA LEU A 537 14.94 -12.36 -4.25
C LEU A 537 15.64 -11.13 -4.85
N SER A 538 16.28 -11.30 -6.01
CA SER A 538 16.68 -10.16 -6.83
C SER A 538 15.46 -9.44 -7.40
N TRP A 539 15.60 -8.17 -7.79
CA TRP A 539 14.51 -7.43 -8.43
C TRP A 539 13.95 -8.12 -9.67
N ALA A 540 14.81 -8.78 -10.47
CA ALA A 540 14.38 -9.55 -11.63
C ALA A 540 13.50 -10.75 -11.22
N GLN A 541 13.90 -11.50 -10.20
CA GLN A 541 13.12 -12.62 -9.65
C GLN A 541 11.81 -12.15 -8.99
N PHE A 542 11.82 -11.03 -8.27
CA PHE A 542 10.63 -10.45 -7.66
C PHE A 542 9.64 -9.95 -8.72
N LYS A 543 10.12 -9.35 -9.82
CA LYS A 543 9.30 -8.95 -10.96
C LYS A 543 8.71 -10.16 -11.70
N ALA A 544 9.49 -11.24 -11.88
CA ALA A 544 8.98 -12.49 -12.46
C ALA A 544 7.91 -13.13 -11.56
N LEU A 545 8.12 -13.13 -10.23
CA LEU A 545 7.13 -13.58 -9.26
C LEU A 545 5.85 -12.74 -9.31
N ALA A 546 5.98 -11.41 -9.37
CA ALA A 546 4.88 -10.48 -9.56
C ALA A 546 4.18 -10.59 -10.92
N GLY A 547 4.79 -11.25 -11.91
CA GLY A 547 4.14 -11.66 -13.16
C GLY A 547 3.36 -12.96 -12.99
N ARG A 548 3.93 -13.96 -12.31
CA ARG A 548 3.29 -15.25 -12.02
C ARG A 548 2.02 -15.14 -11.17
N LEU A 549 1.97 -14.17 -10.23
CA LEU A 549 0.95 -14.10 -9.19
C LEU A 549 -0.33 -13.32 -9.56
N GLY A 550 -0.35 -12.60 -10.68
CA GLY A 550 -1.44 -11.68 -11.06
C GLY A 550 -1.03 -10.22 -11.11
#